data_AF-A0A7G6YNT5-F1
#
_entry.id   AF-A0A7G6YNT5-F1
#
_cell.length_a   1.000
_cell.length_b   1.000
_cell.length_c   1.000
_cell.angle_alpha   90.00
_cell.angle_beta   90.00
_cell.angle_gamma   90.00
#
_symmetry.space_group_name_H-M   'P 1'
#
loop_
_entity.id
_entity.type
_entity.pdbx_description
1 polymer ?
#
loop_
_entity_poly.entity_id
_entity_poly.type
_entity_poly.pdbx_seq_one_letter_code
_entity_poly.pdbx_strand_id
1 'polypeptide(L)'
;MSDTPPADSPTPLAATSEAELFYLAQHPERYPAALVHAATQELQRRGLVPTETPTSARRRPSLPPALPEAPVALRLLRAVFWPTRSHWATPLLLDLNLLVFLLMVLAGVSAVHPSGAALVAWGSNYSPLTLPGQPWRLLTSCFVHSGPGHLLLNASSLLLLGTLAEPLLGGRRLLLAYLVCGVGGSLASLAWHTGGVNSVGASGSIFGLYGVQLALLLTQALPLERRERLTMLFFLLYFLVSSVAGSTDAHIDHAAHAGGLLTGLLLGGLYAAGFLRQRLQKT
;
A
#
# COMPACT_ATOMS: atom_id res chain seq x y z
N MET A 1 33.58 -49.70 -52.48
CA MET A 1 32.69 -48.77 -53.21
C MET A 1 32.05 -47.88 -52.17
N SER A 2 32.61 -46.69 -51.97
CA SER A 2 32.09 -45.67 -51.05
C SER A 2 31.43 -44.59 -51.90
N ASP A 3 30.11 -44.70 -52.07
CA ASP A 3 29.30 -43.70 -52.77
C ASP A 3 29.09 -42.49 -51.85
N THR A 4 29.99 -41.53 -51.92
CA THR A 4 29.71 -40.15 -51.52
C THR A 4 28.89 -39.49 -52.64
N PRO A 5 27.65 -39.03 -52.39
CA PRO A 5 26.86 -38.34 -53.41
C PRO A 5 27.48 -36.96 -53.73
N PRO A 6 27.28 -36.44 -54.96
CA PRO A 6 27.87 -35.18 -55.40
C PRO A 6 27.28 -33.98 -54.65
N ALA A 7 28.11 -32.96 -54.39
CA ALA A 7 27.83 -31.81 -53.54
C ALA A 7 26.84 -30.77 -54.11
N ASP A 8 26.15 -31.06 -55.21
CA ASP A 8 25.35 -30.07 -55.98
C ASP A 8 23.88 -30.49 -56.21
N SER A 9 23.26 -31.18 -55.24
CA SER A 9 21.79 -31.24 -55.21
C SER A 9 21.24 -29.97 -54.54
N PRO A 10 20.33 -29.20 -55.16
CA PRO A 10 19.77 -28.00 -54.54
C PRO A 10 19.14 -28.37 -53.19
N THR A 11 19.56 -27.70 -52.12
CA THR A 11 18.95 -27.86 -50.80
C THR A 11 17.44 -27.60 -50.94
N PRO A 12 16.55 -28.44 -50.36
CA PRO A 12 15.11 -28.35 -50.58
C PRO A 12 14.47 -27.00 -50.22
N LEU A 13 15.20 -26.13 -49.50
CA LEU A 13 14.78 -24.80 -49.06
C LEU A 13 15.53 -23.65 -49.75
N ALA A 14 16.31 -23.94 -50.81
CA ALA A 14 17.11 -22.93 -51.51
C ALA A 14 16.25 -21.81 -52.13
N ALA A 15 15.00 -22.11 -52.50
CA ALA A 15 14.03 -21.13 -53.03
C ALA A 15 13.14 -20.49 -51.95
N THR A 16 13.27 -20.90 -50.69
CA THR A 16 12.44 -20.40 -49.58
C THR A 16 12.84 -18.99 -49.17
N SER A 17 11.87 -18.16 -48.80
CA SER A 17 12.12 -16.79 -48.35
C SER A 17 12.87 -16.74 -47.00
N GLU A 18 13.62 -15.67 -46.75
CA GLU A 18 14.37 -15.52 -45.49
C GLU A 18 13.45 -15.51 -44.27
N ALA A 19 12.30 -14.83 -44.37
CA ALA A 19 11.31 -14.76 -43.28
C ALA A 19 10.78 -16.15 -42.90
N GLU A 20 10.52 -16.99 -43.88
CA GLU A 20 10.03 -18.35 -43.68
C GLU A 20 11.12 -19.26 -43.10
N LEU A 21 12.37 -19.11 -43.55
CA LEU A 21 13.52 -19.78 -42.95
C LEU A 21 13.71 -19.39 -41.48
N PHE A 22 13.62 -18.10 -41.15
CA PHE A 22 13.70 -17.61 -39.76
C PHE A 22 12.54 -18.13 -38.91
N TYR A 23 11.33 -18.17 -39.47
CA TYR A 23 10.16 -18.69 -38.78
C TYR A 23 10.31 -20.18 -38.45
N LEU A 24 10.79 -21.00 -39.39
CA LEU A 24 11.07 -22.42 -39.17
C LEU A 24 12.17 -22.62 -38.11
N ALA A 25 13.21 -21.79 -38.11
CA ALA A 25 14.31 -21.88 -37.14
C ALA A 25 13.92 -21.44 -35.73
N GLN A 26 12.97 -20.49 -35.58
CA GLN A 26 12.53 -19.96 -34.28
C GLN A 26 11.46 -20.81 -33.59
N HIS A 27 10.82 -21.75 -34.30
CA HIS A 27 9.74 -22.59 -33.77
C HIS A 27 10.05 -24.10 -33.89
N PRO A 28 11.18 -24.58 -33.33
CA PRO A 28 11.61 -25.98 -33.46
C PRO A 28 10.62 -27.01 -32.90
N GLU A 29 9.77 -26.60 -31.95
CA GLU A 29 8.75 -27.44 -31.33
C GLU A 29 7.56 -27.76 -32.25
N ARG A 30 7.38 -27.01 -33.34
CA ARG A 30 6.24 -27.17 -34.27
C ARG A 30 6.56 -27.97 -35.52
N TYR A 31 7.84 -28.24 -35.80
CA TYR A 31 8.29 -28.81 -37.07
C TYR A 31 9.23 -30.02 -36.87
N PRO A 32 9.30 -30.95 -37.83
CA PRO A 32 10.27 -32.05 -37.78
C PRO A 32 11.71 -31.53 -37.69
N ALA A 33 12.53 -32.17 -36.86
CA ALA A 33 13.91 -31.74 -36.61
C ALA A 33 14.75 -31.60 -37.90
N ALA A 34 14.51 -32.47 -38.89
CA ALA A 34 15.18 -32.41 -40.19
C ALA A 34 14.88 -31.11 -40.96
N LEU A 35 13.64 -30.61 -40.88
CA LEU A 35 13.22 -29.38 -41.56
C LEU A 35 13.83 -28.15 -40.88
N VAL A 36 13.81 -28.11 -39.55
CA VAL A 36 14.44 -27.04 -38.75
C VAL A 36 15.94 -26.98 -39.01
N HIS A 37 16.59 -28.14 -39.10
CA HIS A 37 18.02 -28.23 -39.40
C HIS A 37 18.33 -27.74 -40.82
N ALA A 38 17.55 -28.16 -41.83
CA ALA A 38 17.71 -27.69 -43.20
C ALA A 38 17.50 -26.17 -43.33
N ALA A 39 16.52 -25.60 -42.61
CA ALA A 39 16.28 -24.16 -42.59
C ALA A 39 17.46 -23.40 -41.96
N THR A 40 18.01 -23.92 -40.86
CA THR A 40 19.17 -23.33 -40.17
C THR A 40 20.42 -23.39 -41.04
N GLN A 41 20.65 -24.50 -41.73
CA GLN A 41 21.76 -24.65 -42.68
C GLN A 41 21.65 -23.68 -43.86
N GLU A 42 20.44 -23.48 -44.40
CA GLU A 42 20.22 -22.53 -45.50
C GLU A 42 20.40 -21.08 -45.03
N LEU A 43 19.98 -20.73 -43.82
CA LEU A 43 20.28 -19.41 -43.21
C LEU A 43 21.78 -19.18 -43.03
N GLN A 44 22.52 -20.22 -42.61
CA GLN A 44 23.98 -20.16 -42.49
C GLN A 44 24.67 -20.03 -43.85
N ARG A 45 24.21 -20.78 -44.86
CA ARG A 45 24.70 -20.70 -46.25
C ARG A 45 24.52 -19.29 -46.81
N ARG A 46 23.43 -18.61 -46.46
CA ARG A 46 23.12 -17.22 -46.86
C ARG A 46 23.84 -16.16 -46.01
N GLY A 47 24.60 -16.56 -44.99
CA GLY A 47 25.28 -15.63 -44.08
C GLY A 47 24.35 -14.85 -43.16
N LEU A 48 23.09 -15.29 -43.01
CA LEU A 48 22.08 -14.63 -42.17
C LEU A 48 22.16 -15.08 -40.70
N VAL A 49 22.79 -16.22 -40.44
CA VAL A 49 23.04 -16.76 -39.09
C VAL A 49 24.49 -17.22 -39.02
N PRO A 50 25.23 -16.93 -37.93
CA PRO A 50 26.59 -17.41 -37.75
C PRO A 50 26.70 -18.95 -37.83
N THR A 51 27.73 -19.45 -38.49
CA THR A 51 28.08 -20.88 -38.55
C THR A 51 28.59 -21.42 -37.21
N GLU A 52 29.06 -20.52 -36.34
CA GLU A 52 29.47 -20.88 -34.99
C GLU A 52 28.23 -21.08 -34.10
N THR A 53 27.96 -22.33 -33.77
CA THR A 53 27.13 -22.63 -32.60
C THR A 53 27.89 -22.09 -31.39
N PRO A 54 27.30 -21.23 -30.52
CA PRO A 54 27.97 -20.80 -29.30
C PRO A 54 28.37 -22.03 -28.50
N THR A 55 29.65 -22.38 -28.56
CA THR A 55 30.20 -23.49 -27.79
C THR A 55 30.13 -23.05 -26.33
N SER A 56 29.36 -23.80 -25.56
CA SER A 56 28.75 -23.43 -24.28
C SER A 56 27.51 -22.54 -24.42
N ALA A 57 26.36 -23.19 -24.56
CA ALA A 57 25.23 -22.82 -23.72
C ALA A 57 25.77 -22.82 -22.28
N ARG A 58 26.20 -21.65 -21.80
CA ARG A 58 26.57 -21.42 -20.40
C ARG A 58 25.38 -21.94 -19.62
N ARG A 59 25.50 -23.15 -19.06
CA ARG A 59 24.42 -23.87 -18.38
C ARG A 59 23.85 -22.84 -17.41
N ARG A 60 22.66 -22.30 -17.69
CA ARG A 60 22.02 -21.37 -16.75
C ARG A 60 22.07 -22.13 -15.43
N PRO A 61 22.64 -21.55 -14.35
CA PRO A 61 22.60 -22.19 -13.05
C PRO A 61 21.15 -22.61 -12.86
N SER A 62 20.91 -23.90 -12.63
CA SER A 62 19.56 -24.37 -12.33
C SER A 62 19.09 -23.51 -11.17
N LEU A 63 18.06 -22.68 -11.41
CA LEU A 63 17.46 -21.90 -10.35
C LEU A 63 17.15 -22.90 -9.22
N PRO A 64 17.59 -22.63 -7.98
CA PRO A 64 17.20 -23.46 -6.87
C PRO A 64 15.67 -23.61 -6.93
N PRO A 65 15.13 -24.80 -6.64
CA PRO A 65 13.68 -24.99 -6.63
C PRO A 65 13.06 -23.87 -5.80
N ALA A 66 12.07 -23.18 -6.38
CA ALA A 66 11.38 -22.11 -5.69
C ALA A 66 10.97 -22.63 -4.32
N LEU A 67 11.36 -21.93 -3.25
CA LEU A 67 10.92 -22.29 -1.91
C LEU A 67 9.38 -22.33 -1.95
N PRO A 68 8.76 -23.35 -1.32
CA PRO A 68 7.31 -23.43 -1.29
C PRO A 68 6.75 -22.12 -0.75
N GLU A 69 5.83 -21.51 -1.51
CA GLU A 69 5.23 -20.26 -1.09
C GLU A 69 4.54 -20.45 0.26
N ALA A 70 4.77 -19.53 1.18
CA ALA A 70 4.06 -19.53 2.46
C ALA A 70 2.54 -19.57 2.21
N PRO A 71 1.76 -20.23 3.08
CA PRO A 71 0.30 -20.22 3.00
C PRO A 71 -0.22 -18.78 2.89
N VAL A 72 -1.25 -18.58 2.07
CA VAL A 72 -1.84 -17.25 1.82
C VAL A 72 -2.13 -16.52 3.12
N ALA A 73 -2.69 -17.22 4.12
CA ALA A 73 -2.96 -16.68 5.45
C ALA A 73 -1.71 -16.11 6.13
N LEU A 74 -0.59 -16.82 6.10
CA LEU A 74 0.66 -16.35 6.69
C LEU A 74 1.21 -15.12 5.95
N ARG A 75 1.05 -15.05 4.63
CA ARG A 75 1.45 -13.86 3.85
C ARG A 75 0.60 -12.65 4.19
N LEU A 76 -0.72 -12.83 4.33
CA LEU A 76 -1.62 -11.75 4.73
C LEU A 76 -1.31 -11.27 6.15
N LEU A 77 -1.13 -12.18 7.10
CA LEU A 77 -0.74 -11.83 8.47
C LEU A 77 0.57 -11.03 8.50
N ARG A 78 1.58 -11.44 7.72
CA ARG A 78 2.84 -10.70 7.60
C ARG A 78 2.64 -9.35 6.93
N ALA A 79 1.80 -9.24 5.91
CA ALA A 79 1.54 -7.96 5.24
C ALA A 79 0.83 -6.96 6.17
N VAL A 80 -0.05 -7.44 7.05
CA VAL A 80 -0.85 -6.60 7.95
C VAL A 80 -0.09 -6.20 9.22
N PHE A 81 0.62 -7.14 9.83
CA PHE A 81 1.19 -6.97 11.18
C PHE A 81 2.71 -6.91 11.23
N TRP A 82 3.43 -7.12 10.12
CA TRP A 82 4.89 -7.14 10.15
C TRP A 82 5.50 -5.87 9.55
N PRO A 83 6.17 -5.03 10.35
CA PRO A 83 6.92 -3.90 9.83
C PRO A 83 8.02 -4.34 8.86
N THR A 84 8.00 -3.79 7.65
CA THR A 84 9.05 -3.95 6.63
C THR A 84 9.71 -2.61 6.32
N ARG A 85 10.88 -2.62 5.68
CA ARG A 85 11.59 -1.37 5.35
C ARG A 85 10.75 -0.39 4.52
N SER A 86 9.86 -0.90 3.67
CA SER A 86 8.98 -0.11 2.81
C SER A 86 7.59 0.15 3.41
N HIS A 87 7.22 -0.57 4.46
CA HIS A 87 5.88 -0.53 5.06
C HIS A 87 5.96 -0.88 6.55
N TRP A 88 6.21 0.11 7.39
CA TRP A 88 6.43 -0.06 8.84
C TRP A 88 5.49 0.79 9.69
N ALA A 89 5.01 1.93 9.19
CA ALA A 89 4.22 2.85 10.01
C ALA A 89 2.78 2.36 10.17
N THR A 90 2.17 1.81 9.13
CA THR A 90 0.82 1.22 9.20
C THR A 90 0.76 0.05 10.20
N PRO A 91 1.61 -1.00 10.11
CA PRO A 91 1.59 -2.09 11.08
C PRO A 91 1.92 -1.59 12.50
N LEU A 92 2.89 -0.67 12.65
CA LEU A 92 3.20 -0.10 13.96
C LEU A 92 1.98 0.58 14.61
N LEU A 93 1.28 1.43 13.86
CA LEU A 93 0.10 2.13 14.36
C LEU A 93 -1.03 1.15 14.68
N LEU A 94 -1.24 0.14 13.83
CA LEU A 94 -2.21 -0.92 14.07
C LEU A 94 -1.89 -1.69 15.36
N ASP A 95 -0.65 -2.14 15.50
CA ASP A 95 -0.17 -2.89 16.65
C ASP A 95 -0.25 -2.09 17.94
N LEU A 96 0.03 -0.78 17.91
CA LEU A 96 -0.12 0.10 19.07
C LEU A 96 -1.58 0.22 19.52
N ASN A 97 -2.52 0.36 18.59
CA ASN A 97 -3.96 0.40 18.91
C ASN A 97 -4.42 -0.93 19.52
N LEU A 98 -3.98 -2.05 18.97
CA LEU A 98 -4.28 -3.39 19.49
C LEU A 98 -3.65 -3.61 20.87
N LEU A 99 -2.39 -3.20 21.06
CA LEU A 99 -1.66 -3.35 22.30
C LEU A 99 -2.30 -2.54 23.43
N VAL A 100 -2.62 -1.26 23.19
CA VAL A 100 -3.26 -0.42 24.21
C VAL A 100 -4.62 -1.01 24.62
N PHE A 101 -5.42 -1.45 23.66
CA PHE A 101 -6.70 -2.09 23.97
C PHE A 101 -6.52 -3.39 24.76
N LEU A 102 -5.56 -4.24 24.38
CA LEU A 102 -5.25 -5.47 25.12
C LEU A 102 -4.82 -5.15 26.56
N LEU A 103 -3.95 -4.17 26.75
CA LEU A 103 -3.48 -3.75 28.07
C LEU A 103 -4.60 -3.19 28.94
N MET A 104 -5.55 -2.45 28.36
CA MET A 104 -6.77 -2.02 29.06
C MET A 104 -7.54 -3.21 29.62
N VAL A 105 -7.79 -4.23 28.78
CA VAL A 105 -8.52 -5.44 29.16
C VAL A 105 -7.77 -6.22 30.24
N LEU A 106 -6.46 -6.41 30.08
CA LEU A 106 -5.62 -7.11 31.06
C LEU A 106 -5.55 -6.38 32.41
N ALA A 107 -5.69 -5.05 32.42
CA ALA A 107 -5.78 -4.23 33.62
C ALA A 107 -7.19 -4.19 34.25
N GLY A 108 -8.14 -4.98 33.75
CA GLY A 108 -9.49 -5.10 34.31
C GLY A 108 -10.52 -4.12 33.75
N VAL A 109 -10.20 -3.37 32.68
CA VAL A 109 -11.20 -2.57 31.97
C VAL A 109 -12.13 -3.51 31.19
N SER A 110 -13.45 -3.29 31.30
CA SER A 110 -14.43 -4.04 30.52
C SER A 110 -14.15 -3.90 29.03
N ALA A 111 -13.98 -5.03 28.34
CA ALA A 111 -13.68 -5.04 26.91
C ALA A 111 -14.83 -4.50 26.06
N VAL A 112 -16.09 -4.66 26.51
CA VAL A 112 -17.29 -4.33 25.72
C VAL A 112 -17.93 -3.02 26.18
N HIS A 113 -17.92 -2.76 27.49
CA HIS A 113 -18.57 -1.61 28.10
C HIS A 113 -17.63 -0.94 29.14
N PRO A 114 -16.51 -0.36 28.70
CA PRO A 114 -15.62 0.38 29.58
C PRO A 114 -16.34 1.59 30.17
N SER A 115 -16.16 1.81 31.48
CA SER A 115 -16.71 3.01 32.13
C SER A 115 -15.98 4.27 31.64
N GLY A 116 -16.67 5.41 31.64
CA GLY A 116 -16.05 6.70 31.30
C GLY A 116 -14.82 7.01 32.17
N ALA A 117 -14.87 6.66 33.46
CA ALA A 117 -13.75 6.81 34.39
C ALA A 117 -12.55 5.93 34.01
N ALA A 118 -12.77 4.69 33.57
CA ALA A 118 -11.71 3.82 33.07
C ALA A 118 -11.04 4.40 31.82
N LEU A 119 -11.83 4.95 30.88
CA LEU A 119 -11.29 5.62 29.70
C LEU A 119 -10.45 6.86 30.06
N VAL A 120 -10.89 7.64 31.05
CA VAL A 120 -10.13 8.79 31.58
C VAL A 120 -8.82 8.33 32.23
N ALA A 121 -8.83 7.26 33.01
CA ALA A 121 -7.62 6.69 33.62
C ALA A 121 -6.60 6.23 32.57
N TRP A 122 -7.08 5.72 31.43
CA TRP A 122 -6.24 5.28 30.31
C TRP A 122 -5.84 6.37 29.32
N GLY A 123 -6.27 7.62 29.55
CA GLY A 123 -5.80 8.75 28.78
C GLY A 123 -6.72 9.24 27.67
N SER A 124 -8.04 9.06 27.83
CA SER A 124 -9.01 9.75 26.97
C SER A 124 -8.83 11.27 26.99
N ASN A 125 -9.29 11.91 25.92
CA ASN A 125 -9.35 13.37 25.85
C ASN A 125 -10.54 13.85 26.67
N TYR A 126 -10.24 14.31 27.89
CA TYR A 126 -11.24 14.66 28.90
C TYR A 126 -11.08 16.12 29.30
N SER A 127 -12.00 17.00 28.88
CA SER A 127 -11.82 18.47 29.00
C SER A 127 -11.39 18.94 30.40
N PRO A 128 -12.01 18.46 31.49
CA PRO A 128 -11.64 18.89 32.85
C PRO A 128 -10.21 18.56 33.27
N LEU A 129 -9.53 17.63 32.60
CA LEU A 129 -8.14 17.28 32.87
C LEU A 129 -7.18 17.71 31.75
N THR A 130 -7.61 17.62 30.49
CA THR A 130 -6.77 18.00 29.34
C THR A 130 -6.45 19.49 29.37
N LEU A 131 -7.47 20.35 29.54
CA LEU A 131 -7.29 21.81 29.47
C LEU A 131 -6.42 22.37 30.61
N PRO A 132 -6.57 21.94 31.89
CA PRO A 132 -5.82 22.57 32.98
C PRO A 132 -4.37 22.09 33.14
N GLY A 133 -3.94 21.00 32.47
CA GLY A 133 -2.55 20.55 32.62
C GLY A 133 -2.19 19.15 32.14
N GLN A 134 -3.08 18.42 31.44
CA GLN A 134 -2.76 17.08 30.92
C GLN A 134 -2.82 17.04 29.38
N PRO A 135 -1.99 17.85 28.66
CA PRO A 135 -2.05 17.96 27.20
C PRO A 135 -1.66 16.67 26.48
N TRP A 136 -0.94 15.75 27.14
CA TRP A 136 -0.63 14.43 26.60
C TRP A 136 -1.89 13.63 26.23
N ARG A 137 -3.05 13.96 26.84
CA ARG A 137 -4.36 13.37 26.53
C ARG A 137 -4.82 13.62 25.10
N LEU A 138 -4.34 14.70 24.47
CA LEU A 138 -4.62 15.00 23.07
C LEU A 138 -4.09 13.91 22.14
N LEU A 139 -2.98 13.28 22.53
CA LEU A 139 -2.31 12.23 21.76
C LEU A 139 -2.71 10.83 22.22
N THR A 140 -2.74 10.57 23.53
CA THR A 140 -3.05 9.22 24.05
C THR A 140 -4.47 8.79 23.72
N SER A 141 -5.43 9.74 23.65
CA SER A 141 -6.82 9.47 23.26
C SER A 141 -6.92 8.76 21.91
N CYS A 142 -5.96 9.00 21.01
CA CYS A 142 -5.91 8.42 19.67
C CYS A 142 -5.63 6.91 19.66
N PHE A 143 -5.30 6.31 20.81
CA PHE A 143 -4.99 4.89 20.95
C PHE A 143 -5.94 4.14 21.90
N VAL A 144 -6.68 4.88 22.74
CA VAL A 144 -7.69 4.31 23.64
C VAL A 144 -8.96 3.98 22.85
N HIS A 145 -9.61 2.84 23.12
CA HIS A 145 -10.83 2.43 22.43
C HIS A 145 -11.93 2.01 23.43
N SER A 146 -13.18 2.32 23.09
CA SER A 146 -14.36 2.06 23.93
C SER A 146 -14.99 0.68 23.73
N GLY A 147 -14.39 -0.18 22.91
CA GLY A 147 -14.85 -1.56 22.70
C GLY A 147 -14.30 -2.20 21.44
N PRO A 148 -14.61 -3.49 21.19
CA PRO A 148 -14.00 -4.25 20.10
C PRO A 148 -14.51 -3.77 18.74
N GLY A 149 -15.80 -3.44 18.62
CA GLY A 149 -16.37 -2.89 17.38
C GLY A 149 -15.74 -1.55 16.99
N HIS A 150 -15.56 -0.66 17.97
CA HIS A 150 -14.89 0.62 17.76
C HIS A 150 -13.42 0.44 17.34
N LEU A 151 -12.69 -0.50 17.97
CA LEU A 151 -11.32 -0.84 17.58
C LEU A 151 -11.26 -1.44 16.18
N LEU A 152 -12.14 -2.40 15.85
CA LEU A 152 -12.15 -3.06 14.53
C LEU A 152 -12.44 -2.09 13.40
N LEU A 153 -13.38 -1.15 13.59
CA LEU A 153 -13.68 -0.13 12.59
C LEU A 153 -12.46 0.77 12.33
N ASN A 154 -11.82 1.25 13.39
CA ASN A 154 -10.61 2.07 13.27
C ASN A 154 -9.44 1.29 12.67
N ALA A 155 -9.19 0.05 13.14
CA ALA A 155 -8.13 -0.81 12.66
C ALA A 155 -8.28 -1.14 11.17
N SER A 156 -9.50 -1.47 10.72
CA SER A 156 -9.77 -1.76 9.31
C SER A 156 -9.61 -0.52 8.42
N SER A 157 -10.09 0.64 8.88
CA SER A 157 -9.91 1.92 8.17
C SER A 157 -8.45 2.35 8.12
N LEU A 158 -7.71 2.22 9.23
CA LEU A 158 -6.28 2.49 9.28
C LEU A 158 -5.50 1.56 8.36
N LEU A 159 -5.82 0.26 8.34
CA LEU A 159 -5.16 -0.69 7.45
C LEU A 159 -5.41 -0.32 5.98
N LEU A 160 -6.66 -0.03 5.61
CA LEU A 160 -7.01 0.35 4.25
C LEU A 160 -6.33 1.65 3.82
N LEU A 161 -6.45 2.72 4.61
CA LEU A 161 -5.86 4.01 4.26
C LEU A 161 -4.34 4.00 4.37
N GLY A 162 -3.79 3.34 5.38
CA GLY A 162 -2.35 3.22 5.60
C GLY A 162 -1.66 2.44 4.48
N THR A 163 -2.23 1.32 4.05
CA THR A 163 -1.67 0.53 2.93
C THR A 163 -1.69 1.30 1.61
N LEU A 164 -2.70 2.16 1.38
CA LEU A 164 -2.75 3.03 0.20
C LEU A 164 -1.79 4.22 0.32
N ALA A 165 -1.71 4.85 1.50
CA ALA A 165 -0.98 6.08 1.70
C ALA A 165 0.52 5.88 1.97
N GLU A 166 0.92 4.82 2.67
CA GLU A 166 2.32 4.59 3.06
C GLU A 166 3.28 4.49 1.88
N PRO A 167 2.97 3.76 0.79
CA PRO A 167 3.84 3.68 -0.38
C PRO A 167 4.03 5.04 -1.07
N LEU A 168 3.03 5.93 -0.97
CA LEU A 168 3.03 7.25 -1.61
C LEU A 168 3.74 8.30 -0.75
N LEU A 169 3.56 8.22 0.57
CA LEU A 169 4.07 9.19 1.54
C LEU A 169 5.45 8.82 2.10
N GLY A 170 5.71 7.52 2.23
CA GLY A 170 6.71 6.93 3.10
C GLY A 170 6.25 6.88 4.57
N GLY A 171 6.71 5.87 5.32
CA GLY A 171 6.26 5.62 6.70
C GLY A 171 6.43 6.79 7.66
N ARG A 172 7.50 7.60 7.54
CA ARG A 172 7.72 8.77 8.41
C ARG A 172 6.62 9.83 8.26
N ARG A 173 6.23 10.14 7.02
CA ARG A 173 5.19 11.14 6.73
C ARG A 173 3.81 10.62 7.12
N LEU A 174 3.57 9.31 6.96
CA LEU A 174 2.34 8.67 7.42
C LEU A 174 2.22 8.73 8.95
N LEU A 175 3.27 8.33 9.67
CA LEU A 175 3.30 8.39 11.14
C LEU A 175 3.07 9.82 11.63
N LEU A 176 3.80 10.79 11.07
CA LEU A 176 3.63 12.20 11.44
C LEU A 176 2.20 12.68 11.15
N ALA A 177 1.63 12.32 9.99
CA ALA A 177 0.27 12.67 9.64
C ALA A 177 -0.74 12.10 10.63
N TYR A 178 -0.61 10.83 11.00
CA TYR A 178 -1.49 10.19 11.98
C TYR A 178 -1.46 10.94 13.32
N LEU A 179 -0.26 11.23 13.85
CA LEU A 179 -0.12 11.87 15.17
C LEU A 179 -0.60 13.32 15.15
N VAL A 180 -0.20 14.10 14.15
CA VAL A 180 -0.57 15.52 14.04
C VAL A 180 -2.07 15.69 13.80
N CYS A 181 -2.67 14.87 12.93
CA CYS A 181 -4.10 14.95 12.69
C CYS A 181 -4.92 14.46 13.89
N GLY A 182 -4.43 13.45 14.62
CA GLY A 182 -5.04 13.03 15.89
C GLY A 182 -5.10 14.17 16.91
N VAL A 183 -3.98 14.88 17.11
CA VAL A 183 -3.94 16.07 17.97
C VAL A 183 -4.86 17.17 17.46
N GLY A 184 -4.86 17.44 16.15
CA GLY A 184 -5.76 18.42 15.53
C GLY A 184 -7.25 18.10 15.74
N GLY A 185 -7.61 16.82 15.64
CA GLY A 185 -8.94 16.31 15.99
C GLY A 185 -9.27 16.50 17.46
N SER A 186 -8.37 16.09 18.37
CA SER A 186 -8.54 16.26 19.81
C SER A 186 -8.73 17.73 20.21
N LEU A 187 -7.99 18.65 19.58
CA LEU A 187 -8.14 20.10 19.81
C LEU A 187 -9.49 20.63 19.32
N ALA A 188 -9.92 20.22 18.12
CA ALA A 188 -11.23 20.61 17.59
C ALA A 188 -12.38 20.09 18.46
N SER A 189 -12.25 18.87 18.99
CA SER A 189 -13.19 18.29 19.96
C SER A 189 -13.31 19.14 21.22
N LEU A 190 -12.18 19.54 21.83
CA LEU A 190 -12.18 20.41 23.01
C LEU A 190 -12.79 21.78 22.73
N ALA A 191 -12.52 22.35 21.54
CA ALA A 191 -13.05 23.64 21.15
C ALA A 191 -14.57 23.61 20.91
N TRP A 192 -15.10 22.49 20.41
CA TRP A 192 -16.53 22.33 20.12
C TRP A 192 -17.36 22.00 21.37
N HIS A 193 -16.87 21.11 22.23
CA HIS A 193 -17.61 20.59 23.39
C HIS A 193 -17.38 21.42 24.65
N THR A 194 -18.11 22.53 24.77
CA THR A 194 -18.01 23.47 25.91
C THR A 194 -18.57 22.91 27.22
N GLY A 195 -19.49 21.94 27.16
CA GLY A 195 -20.06 21.24 28.33
C GLY A 195 -19.19 20.12 28.92
N GLY A 196 -17.99 19.92 28.35
CA GLY A 196 -17.11 18.80 28.68
C GLY A 196 -17.23 17.65 27.67
N VAL A 197 -16.10 17.03 27.36
CA VAL A 197 -16.02 15.84 26.49
C VAL A 197 -15.20 14.75 27.16
N ASN A 198 -15.48 13.49 26.83
CA ASN A 198 -14.65 12.33 27.10
C ASN A 198 -14.51 11.52 25.81
N SER A 199 -13.49 11.85 25.01
CA SER A 199 -13.31 11.33 23.65
C SER A 199 -12.14 10.36 23.55
N VAL A 200 -12.33 9.29 22.78
CA VAL A 200 -11.34 8.22 22.56
C VAL A 200 -11.41 7.74 21.10
N GLY A 201 -10.33 7.13 20.62
CA GLY A 201 -10.27 6.41 19.36
C GLY A 201 -9.37 7.06 18.33
N ALA A 202 -8.85 6.23 17.43
CA ALA A 202 -7.98 6.64 16.33
C ALA A 202 -8.67 7.45 15.22
N SER A 203 -10.00 7.60 15.29
CA SER A 203 -10.80 8.11 14.19
C SER A 203 -10.44 9.53 13.76
N GLY A 204 -10.08 10.43 14.69
CA GLY A 204 -9.56 11.77 14.34
C GLY A 204 -8.31 11.70 13.46
N SER A 205 -7.36 10.83 13.81
CA SER A 205 -6.16 10.58 12.99
C SER A 205 -6.50 10.01 11.61
N ILE A 206 -7.45 9.08 11.55
CA ILE A 206 -7.92 8.41 10.32
C ILE A 206 -8.61 9.41 9.38
N PHE A 207 -9.49 10.27 9.91
CA PHE A 207 -10.06 11.40 9.16
C PHE A 207 -8.99 12.35 8.64
N GLY A 208 -7.91 12.55 9.41
CA GLY A 208 -6.71 13.20 8.91
C GLY A 208 -6.05 12.53 7.72
N LEU A 209 -5.93 11.20 7.73
CA LEU A 209 -5.39 10.46 6.59
C LEU A 209 -6.28 10.56 5.34
N TYR A 210 -7.61 10.66 5.50
CA TYR A 210 -8.49 11.04 4.39
C TYR A 210 -8.12 12.43 3.86
N GLY A 211 -7.94 13.42 4.74
CA GLY A 211 -7.58 14.79 4.38
C GLY A 211 -6.25 14.89 3.64
N VAL A 212 -5.22 14.19 4.12
CA VAL A 212 -3.89 14.16 3.49
C VAL A 212 -3.97 13.60 2.08
N GLN A 213 -4.66 12.47 1.91
CA GLN A 213 -4.81 11.84 0.59
C GLN A 213 -5.65 12.70 -0.36
N LEU A 214 -6.72 13.32 0.14
CA LEU A 214 -7.55 14.22 -0.64
C LEU A 214 -6.73 15.41 -1.15
N ALA A 215 -5.92 16.04 -0.29
CA ALA A 215 -5.04 17.14 -0.71
C ALA A 215 -4.04 16.70 -1.80
N LEU A 216 -3.41 15.53 -1.67
CA LEU A 216 -2.47 15.02 -2.67
C LEU A 216 -3.12 14.68 -4.02
N LEU A 217 -4.35 14.14 -3.98
CA LEU A 217 -5.11 13.82 -5.18
C LEU A 217 -5.59 15.08 -5.90
N LEU A 218 -6.03 16.11 -5.16
CA LEU A 218 -6.51 17.37 -5.70
C LEU A 218 -5.37 18.26 -6.26
N THR A 219 -4.22 18.28 -5.59
CA THR A 219 -3.05 19.09 -6.00
C THR A 219 -2.21 18.48 -7.12
N GLN A 220 -2.51 17.25 -7.53
CA GLN A 220 -1.73 16.52 -8.54
C GLN A 220 -0.25 16.29 -8.18
N ALA A 221 0.07 16.34 -6.89
CA ALA A 221 1.41 16.12 -6.38
C ALA A 221 1.96 14.70 -6.62
N LEU A 222 1.07 13.71 -6.82
CA LEU A 222 1.42 12.31 -7.10
C LEU A 222 1.39 12.01 -8.61
N PRO A 223 2.28 11.13 -9.11
CA PRO A 223 2.51 10.91 -10.56
C PRO A 223 1.52 9.85 -11.06
N LEU A 224 0.24 10.10 -10.81
CA LEU A 224 -0.84 9.18 -11.12
C LEU A 224 -1.48 9.58 -12.43
N GLU A 225 -1.81 8.59 -13.25
CA GLU A 225 -2.62 8.80 -14.44
C GLU A 225 -4.00 9.34 -14.05
N ARG A 226 -4.66 10.03 -14.99
CA ARG A 226 -5.99 10.61 -14.74
C ARG A 226 -6.99 9.56 -14.27
N ARG A 227 -6.98 8.38 -14.87
CA ARG A 227 -7.89 7.28 -14.52
C ARG A 227 -7.65 6.78 -13.10
N GLU A 228 -6.40 6.49 -12.75
CA GLU A 228 -6.00 6.03 -11.40
C GLU A 228 -6.41 7.04 -10.34
N ARG A 229 -6.12 8.34 -10.57
CA ARG A 229 -6.49 9.43 -9.67
C ARG A 229 -8.00 9.49 -9.44
N LEU A 230 -8.80 9.40 -10.49
CA LEU A 230 -10.26 9.45 -10.38
C LEU A 230 -10.81 8.22 -9.66
N THR A 231 -10.25 7.04 -9.90
CA THR A 231 -10.60 5.81 -9.18
C THR A 231 -10.27 5.93 -7.69
N MET A 232 -9.06 6.38 -7.35
CA MET A 232 -8.66 6.61 -5.96
C MET A 232 -9.56 7.66 -5.29
N LEU A 233 -9.85 8.76 -5.97
CA LEU A 233 -10.74 9.81 -5.44
C LEU A 233 -12.15 9.28 -5.19
N PHE A 234 -12.70 8.51 -6.14
CA PHE A 234 -14.02 7.89 -5.98
C PHE A 234 -14.07 7.00 -4.74
N PHE A 235 -13.13 6.05 -4.60
CA PHE A 235 -13.12 5.16 -3.44
C PHE A 235 -12.85 5.90 -2.14
N LEU A 236 -11.93 6.87 -2.13
CA LEU A 236 -11.64 7.68 -0.95
C LEU A 236 -12.88 8.46 -0.48
N LEU A 237 -13.61 9.10 -1.41
CA LEU A 237 -14.84 9.81 -1.09
C LEU A 237 -15.96 8.86 -0.70
N TYR A 238 -16.10 7.72 -1.36
CA TYR A 238 -17.06 6.69 -0.98
C TYR A 238 -16.84 6.24 0.48
N PHE A 239 -15.61 5.83 0.82
CA PHE A 239 -15.31 5.39 2.18
C PHE A 239 -15.45 6.52 3.22
N LEU A 240 -15.05 7.75 2.89
CA LEU A 240 -15.23 8.91 3.75
C LEU A 240 -16.72 9.16 4.03
N VAL A 241 -17.55 9.22 2.98
CA VAL A 241 -18.99 9.44 3.11
C VAL A 241 -19.66 8.29 3.85
N SER A 242 -19.31 7.03 3.56
CA SER A 242 -19.82 5.86 4.29
C SER A 242 -19.43 5.90 5.78
N SER A 243 -18.22 6.34 6.10
CA SER A 243 -17.76 6.47 7.50
C SER A 243 -18.57 7.51 8.27
N VAL A 244 -18.92 8.63 7.62
CA VAL A 244 -19.78 9.68 8.20
C VAL A 244 -21.24 9.21 8.27
N ALA A 245 -21.77 8.59 7.21
CA ALA A 245 -23.15 8.14 7.17
C ALA A 245 -23.44 6.99 8.16
N GLY A 246 -22.47 6.12 8.42
CA GLY A 246 -22.57 5.07 9.43
C GLY A 246 -22.40 5.57 10.88
N SER A 247 -22.10 6.85 11.08
CA SER A 247 -21.79 7.43 12.38
C SER A 247 -22.99 8.14 13.04
N THR A 248 -24.18 7.53 13.04
CA THR A 248 -25.39 8.16 13.59
C THR A 248 -25.50 8.11 15.12
N ASP A 249 -24.56 7.44 15.80
CA ASP A 249 -24.55 7.34 17.25
C ASP A 249 -24.13 8.66 17.91
N ALA A 250 -24.94 9.15 18.85
CA ALA A 250 -24.68 10.39 19.60
C ALA A 250 -23.38 10.37 20.44
N HIS A 251 -22.72 9.20 20.55
CA HIS A 251 -21.44 9.03 21.23
C HIS A 251 -20.22 9.24 20.31
N ILE A 252 -20.44 9.55 19.03
CA ILE A 252 -19.36 9.80 18.07
C ILE A 252 -18.97 11.27 18.07
N ASP A 253 -17.66 11.51 18.18
CA ASP A 253 -17.09 12.84 18.21
C ASP A 253 -16.84 13.39 16.80
N HIS A 254 -17.89 13.95 16.20
CA HIS A 254 -17.81 14.55 14.86
C HIS A 254 -16.88 15.77 14.79
N ALA A 255 -16.70 16.49 15.90
CA ALA A 255 -15.77 17.61 15.96
C ALA A 255 -14.32 17.12 15.82
N ALA A 256 -13.97 15.98 16.44
CA ALA A 256 -12.68 15.35 16.23
C ALA A 256 -12.46 14.89 14.79
N HIS A 257 -13.50 14.34 14.14
CA HIS A 257 -13.43 13.94 12.72
C HIS A 257 -13.20 15.14 11.81
N ALA A 258 -13.98 16.21 11.98
CA ALA A 258 -13.83 17.43 11.19
C ALA A 258 -12.46 18.09 11.40
N GLY A 259 -12.00 18.19 12.66
CA GLY A 259 -10.69 18.74 12.99
C GLY A 259 -9.53 17.91 12.43
N GLY A 260 -9.64 16.59 12.50
CA GLY A 260 -8.70 15.66 11.89
C GLY A 260 -8.62 15.86 10.38
N LEU A 261 -9.77 15.82 9.69
CA LEU A 261 -9.87 16.02 8.25
C LEU A 261 -9.26 17.35 7.79
N LEU A 262 -9.59 18.45 8.46
CA LEU A 262 -9.05 19.77 8.15
C LEU A 262 -7.52 19.82 8.37
N THR A 263 -7.04 19.29 9.50
CA THR A 263 -5.60 19.21 9.78
C THR A 263 -4.88 18.39 8.71
N GLY A 264 -5.49 17.29 8.27
CA GLY A 264 -4.98 16.45 7.20
C GLY A 264 -4.92 17.16 5.85
N LEU A 265 -5.95 17.93 5.49
CA LEU A 265 -5.96 18.73 4.26
C LEU A 265 -4.80 19.74 4.24
N LEU A 266 -4.58 20.44 5.36
CA LEU A 266 -3.49 21.41 5.49
C LEU A 266 -2.13 20.73 5.40
N LEU A 267 -1.91 19.67 6.18
CA LEU A 267 -0.64 18.93 6.18
C LEU A 267 -0.37 18.25 4.83
N GLY A 268 -1.40 17.70 4.20
CA GLY A 268 -1.33 17.12 2.86
C GLY A 268 -0.97 18.17 1.80
N GLY A 269 -1.47 19.39 1.92
CA GLY A 269 -1.06 20.53 1.09
C GLY A 269 0.43 20.86 1.25
N LEU A 270 0.96 20.81 2.47
CA LEU A 270 2.40 20.99 2.73
C LEU A 270 3.23 19.87 2.09
N TYR A 271 2.79 18.61 2.21
CA TYR A 271 3.44 17.48 1.55
C TYR A 271 3.39 17.62 0.02
N ALA A 272 2.25 18.02 -0.53
CA ALA A 272 2.06 18.27 -1.95
C ALA A 272 3.05 19.30 -2.48
N ALA A 273 3.18 20.44 -1.79
CA ALA A 273 4.16 21.48 -2.15
C ALA A 273 5.59 20.94 -2.18
N GLY A 274 5.96 20.10 -1.20
CA GLY A 274 7.26 19.43 -1.16
C GLY A 274 7.49 18.51 -2.36
N PHE A 275 6.52 17.68 -2.72
CA PHE A 275 6.62 16.77 -3.87
C PHE A 275 6.69 17.52 -5.21
N LEU A 276 5.90 18.57 -5.38
CA LEU A 276 5.91 19.39 -6.59
C LEU A 276 7.26 20.10 -6.78
N ARG A 277 7.83 20.67 -5.71
CA ARG A 277 9.18 21.28 -5.76
C ARG A 277 10.25 20.28 -6.19
N GLN A 278 10.22 19.06 -5.65
CA GLN A 278 11.17 18.01 -6.04
C GLN A 278 11.06 17.59 -7.50
N ARG A 279 9.88 17.71 -8.12
CA ARG A 279 9.70 17.44 -9.55
C ARG A 279 10.29 18.53 -10.42
N LEU A 280 10.02 19.79 -10.09
CA LEU A 280 10.55 20.94 -10.81
C LEU A 280 12.08 20.98 -10.80
N GLN A 281 12.71 20.43 -9.76
CA GLN A 281 14.17 20.33 -9.66
C GLN A 281 14.77 19.18 -10.51
N LYS A 282 13.95 18.26 -11.01
CA LYS A 282 14.38 17.08 -11.81
C LYS A 282 14.12 17.25 -13.31
N THR A 283 13.41 18.29 -13.70
CA THR A 283 13.15 18.72 -15.10
C THR A 283 14.08 19.85 -15.47
#